data_AF-A0A6B2DAH8-F1
#
_entry.id   AF-A0A6B2DAH8-F1
#
_cell.length_a   1.000
_cell.length_b   1.000
_cell.length_c   1.000
_cell.angle_alpha   90.00
_cell.angle_beta   90.00
_cell.angle_gamma   90.00
#
_symmetry.space_group_name_H-M   'P 1'
#
loop_
_entity.id
_entity.type
_entity.pdbx_description
1 polymer ?
#
loop_
_entity_poly.entity_id
_entity_poly.type
_entity_poly.pdbx_seq_one_letter_code
_entity_poly.pdbx_strand_id
1 'polypeptide(L)'
;TEVAADPTTGLALEAAVRRSSADVVRLASVQRVVRAQQVPAGLFAHFSLFGAVTAGRDSGDLAFERQHWAEHARLLAEACRTLGAAAVELAVTVLDPRFEGLLDAVPDVPVRPFPDREGGRGGYYEGLCFKVYASFGGELAEVGDGGFTPWTRKLLGNAKERLLTSALGVDRLATLL
;
A
#
# COMPACT_ATOMS: atom_id res chain seq x y z
N THR A 1 -22.81 14.80 3.97
CA THR A 1 -21.68 14.59 3.05
C THR A 1 -20.74 13.60 3.68
N GLU A 2 -20.54 12.43 3.07
CA GLU A 2 -19.45 11.53 3.47
C GLU A 2 -18.12 12.09 2.96
N VAL A 3 -17.09 12.00 3.79
CA VAL A 3 -15.75 12.48 3.47
C VAL A 3 -14.80 11.31 3.69
N ALA A 4 -14.11 10.87 2.63
CA ALA A 4 -13.15 9.78 2.72
C ALA A 4 -11.79 10.30 3.19
N ALA A 5 -11.16 9.57 4.12
CA ALA A 5 -9.79 9.83 4.55
C ALA A 5 -8.75 8.99 3.79
N ASP A 6 -9.16 7.83 3.27
CA ASP A 6 -8.31 6.88 2.56
C ASP A 6 -9.14 6.09 1.52
N PRO A 7 -8.79 6.15 0.21
CA PRO A 7 -9.54 5.42 -0.81
C PRO A 7 -9.48 3.90 -0.64
N THR A 8 -8.41 3.37 -0.03
CA THR A 8 -8.22 1.92 0.10
C THR A 8 -9.26 1.27 1.02
N THR A 9 -9.86 2.02 1.94
CA THR A 9 -10.95 1.53 2.80
C THR A 9 -12.23 1.27 1.98
N GLY A 10 -12.61 2.21 1.11
CA GLY A 10 -13.75 2.03 0.20
C GLY A 10 -13.49 0.96 -0.85
N LEU A 11 -12.27 0.94 -1.41
CA LEU A 11 -11.85 -0.10 -2.35
C LEU A 11 -11.86 -1.50 -1.72
N ALA A 12 -11.49 -1.64 -0.45
CA ALA A 12 -11.54 -2.92 0.26
C ALA A 12 -12.96 -3.43 0.47
N LEU A 13 -13.90 -2.53 0.79
CA LEU A 13 -15.32 -2.87 0.88
C LEU A 13 -15.87 -3.32 -0.47
N GLU A 14 -15.59 -2.57 -1.53
CA GLU A 14 -16.01 -2.93 -2.89
C GLU A 14 -15.36 -4.24 -3.35
N ALA A 15 -14.08 -4.45 -3.03
CA ALA A 15 -13.40 -5.69 -3.31
C ALA A 15 -14.11 -6.85 -2.61
N ALA A 16 -14.47 -6.72 -1.32
CA ALA A 16 -15.20 -7.73 -0.58
C ALA A 16 -16.55 -8.09 -1.25
N VAL A 17 -17.31 -7.11 -1.74
CA VAL A 17 -18.56 -7.37 -2.49
C VAL A 17 -18.28 -8.21 -3.74
N ARG A 18 -17.24 -7.86 -4.51
CA ARG A 18 -16.88 -8.58 -5.76
C ARG A 18 -16.26 -9.95 -5.53
N ARG A 19 -15.64 -10.21 -4.37
CA ARG A 19 -15.10 -11.54 -4.00
C ARG A 19 -16.15 -12.65 -4.02
N SER A 20 -17.44 -12.31 -3.98
CA SER A 20 -18.55 -13.27 -4.09
C SER A 20 -18.60 -14.02 -5.43
N SER A 21 -18.00 -13.47 -6.50
CA SER A 21 -18.11 -13.99 -7.87
C SER A 21 -16.79 -14.05 -8.64
N ALA A 22 -15.69 -13.59 -8.05
CA ALA A 22 -14.36 -13.58 -8.67
C ALA A 22 -13.36 -14.36 -7.80
N ASP A 23 -12.23 -14.79 -8.39
CA ASP A 23 -11.13 -15.46 -7.67
C ASP A 23 -10.05 -14.49 -7.17
N VAL A 24 -9.79 -13.42 -7.91
CA VAL A 24 -8.95 -12.29 -7.50
C VAL A 24 -9.61 -11.00 -7.97
N VAL A 25 -9.62 -9.98 -7.12
CA VAL A 25 -10.17 -8.66 -7.42
C VAL A 25 -9.08 -7.62 -7.26
N ARG A 26 -8.79 -6.88 -8.33
CA ARG A 26 -7.86 -5.75 -8.37
C ARG A 26 -8.66 -4.48 -8.61
N LEU A 27 -8.55 -3.50 -7.73
CA LEU A 27 -9.22 -2.20 -7.88
C LEU A 27 -8.24 -1.09 -7.58
N ALA A 28 -8.38 0.02 -8.29
CA ALA A 28 -7.64 1.23 -8.03
C ALA A 28 -8.52 2.47 -8.25
N SER A 29 -8.15 3.58 -7.61
CA SER A 29 -8.81 4.86 -7.77
C SER A 29 -7.84 6.01 -7.51
N VAL A 30 -8.16 7.19 -8.04
CA VAL A 30 -7.60 8.45 -7.58
C VAL A 30 -8.73 9.24 -6.94
N GLN A 31 -8.56 9.63 -5.68
CA GLN A 31 -9.60 10.30 -4.91
C GLN A 31 -9.01 11.45 -4.10
N ARG A 32 -9.72 12.58 -4.09
CA ARG A 32 -9.45 13.66 -3.14
C ARG A 32 -10.00 13.28 -1.77
N VAL A 33 -9.13 13.27 -0.76
CA VAL A 33 -9.42 12.86 0.62
C VAL A 33 -9.19 14.02 1.59
N VAL A 34 -9.71 13.85 2.81
CA VAL A 34 -9.42 14.72 3.95
C VAL A 34 -8.41 14.07 4.86
N ARG A 35 -7.45 14.86 5.33
CA ARG A 35 -6.48 14.41 6.32
C ARG A 35 -7.17 14.10 7.64
N ALA A 36 -7.10 12.85 8.09
CA ALA A 36 -7.67 12.43 9.37
C ALA A 36 -6.78 12.81 10.57
N GLN A 37 -5.47 12.93 10.36
CA GLN A 37 -4.52 13.27 11.41
C GLN A 37 -4.42 14.78 11.61
N GLN A 38 -4.30 15.23 12.86
CA GLN A 38 -3.88 16.57 13.18
C GLN A 38 -2.40 16.74 12.81
N VAL A 39 -2.09 17.73 11.99
CA VAL A 39 -0.74 17.98 11.49
C VAL A 39 -0.32 19.43 11.69
N PRO A 40 1.00 19.73 11.74
CA PRO A 40 1.51 21.09 11.77
C PRO A 40 1.05 21.92 10.57
N ALA A 41 1.16 23.25 10.70
CA ALA A 41 0.90 24.16 9.59
C ALA A 41 1.82 23.87 8.38
N GLY A 42 1.31 24.10 7.17
CA GLY A 42 2.04 23.85 5.91
C GLY A 42 1.69 22.55 5.20
N LEU A 43 0.80 21.73 5.76
CA LEU A 43 0.29 20.51 5.11
C LEU A 43 -1.15 20.69 4.62
N PHE A 44 -1.46 20.10 3.47
CA PHE A 44 -2.80 20.16 2.88
C PHE A 44 -3.83 19.42 3.75
N ALA A 45 -4.94 20.10 4.08
CA ALA A 45 -6.11 19.50 4.71
C ALA A 45 -6.89 18.58 3.74
N HIS A 46 -6.88 18.92 2.45
CA HIS A 46 -7.46 18.15 1.36
C HIS A 46 -6.38 17.86 0.31
N PHE A 47 -6.18 16.60 -0.05
CA PHE A 47 -5.17 16.17 -1.02
C PHE A 47 -5.67 14.94 -1.76
N SER A 48 -5.07 14.61 -2.90
CA SER A 48 -5.46 13.47 -3.72
C SER A 48 -4.51 12.30 -3.48
N LEU A 49 -5.09 11.12 -3.35
CA LEU A 49 -4.38 9.86 -3.24
C LEU A 49 -4.73 8.98 -4.44
N PHE A 50 -3.71 8.37 -5.02
CA PHE A 50 -3.87 7.11 -5.73
C PHE A 50 -3.96 6.01 -4.68
N GLY A 51 -4.95 5.13 -4.78
CA GLY A 51 -5.09 3.95 -3.94
C GLY A 51 -5.35 2.72 -4.79
N ALA A 52 -4.73 1.60 -4.42
CA ALA A 52 -4.93 0.31 -5.05
C ALA A 52 -5.11 -0.78 -3.99
N VAL A 53 -5.94 -1.77 -4.31
CA VAL A 53 -6.12 -2.98 -3.50
C VAL A 53 -6.14 -4.21 -4.37
N THR A 54 -5.59 -5.30 -3.86
CA THR A 54 -5.80 -6.63 -4.40
C THR A 54 -6.35 -7.55 -3.34
N ALA A 55 -7.51 -8.14 -3.60
CA ALA A 55 -8.19 -9.10 -2.74
C ALA A 55 -8.24 -10.48 -3.40
N GLY A 56 -8.02 -11.52 -2.62
CA GLY A 56 -8.04 -12.90 -3.10
C GLY A 56 -8.08 -13.89 -1.96
N ARG A 57 -7.60 -15.11 -2.19
CA ARG A 57 -7.59 -16.17 -1.18
C ARG A 57 -6.17 -16.68 -0.93
N ASP A 58 -5.99 -17.15 0.29
CA ASP A 58 -4.92 -18.05 0.68
C ASP A 58 -5.01 -19.37 -0.09
N SER A 59 -3.99 -19.61 -0.90
CA SER A 59 -3.75 -20.87 -1.60
C SER A 59 -2.63 -21.70 -0.96
N GLY A 60 -2.11 -21.28 0.20
CA GLY A 60 -0.98 -21.89 0.89
C GLY A 60 0.36 -21.24 0.57
N ASP A 61 1.35 -21.53 1.41
CA ASP A 61 2.77 -21.13 1.24
C ASP A 61 3.02 -19.64 0.96
N LEU A 62 2.15 -18.78 1.52
CA LEU A 62 2.16 -17.32 1.29
C LEU A 62 2.13 -16.95 -0.20
N ALA A 63 1.55 -17.80 -1.06
CA ALA A 63 1.58 -17.60 -2.51
C ALA A 63 0.84 -16.33 -2.92
N PHE A 64 -0.30 -16.02 -2.29
CA PHE A 64 -1.02 -14.76 -2.50
C PHE A 64 -0.14 -13.57 -2.13
N GLU A 65 0.45 -13.61 -0.95
CA GLU A 65 1.23 -12.53 -0.39
C GLU A 65 2.48 -12.28 -1.23
N ARG A 66 3.22 -13.34 -1.60
CA ARG A 66 4.40 -13.26 -2.47
C ARG A 66 4.07 -12.62 -3.81
N GLN A 67 3.01 -13.09 -4.47
CA GLN A 67 2.62 -12.58 -5.79
C GLN A 67 2.22 -11.11 -5.73
N HIS A 68 1.31 -10.76 -4.83
CA HIS A 68 0.69 -9.44 -4.86
C HIS A 68 1.54 -8.38 -4.17
N TRP A 69 2.38 -8.76 -3.19
CA TRP A 69 3.47 -7.89 -2.73
C TRP A 69 4.33 -7.46 -3.92
N ALA A 70 4.76 -8.42 -4.75
CA ALA A 70 5.61 -8.12 -5.87
C ALA A 70 4.91 -7.27 -6.94
N GLU A 71 3.63 -7.54 -7.19
CA GLU A 71 2.79 -6.75 -8.10
C GLU A 71 2.68 -5.29 -7.65
N HIS A 72 2.33 -5.05 -6.37
CA HIS A 72 2.16 -3.69 -5.84
C HIS A 72 3.50 -2.95 -5.75
N ALA A 73 4.57 -3.62 -5.31
CA ALA A 73 5.90 -3.00 -5.22
C ALA A 73 6.37 -2.50 -6.60
N ARG A 74 6.22 -3.33 -7.64
CA ARG A 74 6.53 -2.93 -9.02
C ARG A 74 5.65 -1.81 -9.53
N LEU A 75 4.34 -1.89 -9.29
CA LEU A 75 3.38 -0.86 -9.69
C LEU A 75 3.78 0.52 -9.15
N LEU A 76 4.08 0.61 -7.84
CA LEU A 76 4.41 1.87 -7.18
C LEU A 76 5.79 2.38 -7.62
N ALA A 77 6.76 1.48 -7.75
CA ALA A 77 8.09 1.83 -8.22
C ALA A 77 8.06 2.36 -9.66
N GLU A 78 7.33 1.68 -10.53
CA GLU A 78 7.20 2.06 -11.93
C GLU A 78 6.40 3.36 -12.11
N ALA A 79 5.37 3.59 -11.31
CA ALA A 79 4.65 4.86 -11.29
C ALA A 79 5.60 6.02 -10.97
N CYS A 80 6.47 5.89 -9.97
CA CYS A 80 7.45 6.92 -9.63
C CYS A 80 8.49 7.11 -10.75
N ARG A 81 9.03 6.02 -11.32
CA ARG A 81 9.98 6.09 -12.44
C ARG A 81 9.38 6.75 -13.68
N THR A 82 8.15 6.41 -14.02
CA THR A 82 7.40 7.00 -15.15
C THR A 82 7.23 8.50 -14.99
N LEU A 83 7.07 8.97 -13.74
CA LEU A 83 7.01 10.40 -13.42
C LEU A 83 8.38 11.10 -13.44
N GLY A 84 9.48 10.38 -13.70
CA GLY A 84 10.83 10.94 -13.78
C GLY A 84 11.65 10.82 -12.49
N ALA A 85 11.27 9.95 -11.56
CA ALA A 85 12.08 9.73 -10.35
C ALA A 85 13.47 9.18 -10.73
N ALA A 86 14.52 9.83 -10.24
CA ALA A 86 15.90 9.41 -10.38
C ALA A 86 16.23 8.20 -9.48
N ALA A 87 15.52 8.04 -8.36
CA ALA A 87 15.65 6.91 -7.47
C ALA A 87 14.30 6.56 -6.81
N VAL A 88 14.07 5.28 -6.58
CA VAL A 88 12.91 4.75 -5.87
C VAL A 88 13.33 3.61 -4.96
N GLU A 89 12.82 3.59 -3.73
CA GLU A 89 13.10 2.55 -2.73
C GLU A 89 11.86 2.24 -1.90
N LEU A 90 11.66 0.96 -1.55
CA LEU A 90 10.65 0.52 -0.60
C LEU A 90 11.30 0.16 0.73
N ALA A 91 10.88 0.83 1.80
CA ALA A 91 11.30 0.52 3.16
C ALA A 91 10.28 -0.42 3.80
N VAL A 92 10.67 -1.66 4.08
CA VAL A 92 9.76 -2.75 4.47
C VAL A 92 9.89 -3.08 5.96
N THR A 93 8.75 -3.09 6.64
CA THR A 93 8.63 -3.56 8.02
C THR A 93 7.93 -4.92 8.03
N VAL A 94 8.67 -5.96 8.41
CA VAL A 94 8.10 -7.29 8.65
C VAL A 94 7.49 -7.33 10.06
N LEU A 95 6.20 -7.67 10.11
CA LEU A 95 5.40 -7.77 11.34
C LEU A 95 5.26 -9.23 11.79
N ASP A 96 5.37 -10.17 10.84
CA ASP A 96 5.36 -11.61 11.06
C ASP A 96 6.63 -12.22 10.44
N PRO A 97 7.52 -12.85 11.21
CA PRO A 97 8.77 -13.43 10.69
C PRO A 97 8.59 -14.39 9.52
N ARG A 98 7.41 -15.01 9.36
CA ARG A 98 7.11 -15.87 8.21
C ARG A 98 7.17 -15.12 6.87
N PHE A 99 7.05 -13.79 6.89
CA PHE A 99 7.05 -12.93 5.71
C PHE A 99 8.45 -12.44 5.32
N GLU A 100 9.51 -12.76 6.05
CA GLU A 100 10.87 -12.30 5.75
C GLU A 100 11.32 -12.66 4.32
N GLY A 101 11.01 -13.88 3.86
CA GLY A 101 11.34 -14.35 2.52
C GLY A 101 10.53 -13.71 1.37
N LEU A 102 9.64 -12.75 1.66
CA LEU A 102 8.94 -11.98 0.62
C LEU A 102 9.75 -10.79 0.13
N LEU A 103 10.74 -10.31 0.90
CA LEU A 103 11.59 -9.20 0.47
C LEU A 103 12.33 -9.55 -0.85
N ASP A 104 12.71 -10.81 -1.00
CA ASP A 104 13.39 -11.32 -2.20
C ASP A 104 12.45 -11.55 -3.40
N ALA A 105 11.13 -11.38 -3.25
CA ALA A 105 10.15 -11.58 -4.33
C ALA A 105 10.17 -10.47 -5.41
N VAL A 106 10.91 -9.38 -5.15
CA VAL A 106 11.05 -8.20 -6.02
C VAL A 106 12.51 -7.81 -6.20
N PRO A 107 13.33 -8.64 -6.87
CA PRO A 107 14.74 -8.35 -7.07
C PRO A 107 14.99 -7.10 -7.94
N ASP A 108 13.97 -6.65 -8.67
CA ASP A 108 13.99 -5.51 -9.60
C ASP A 108 13.60 -4.17 -8.94
N VAL A 109 13.25 -4.17 -7.65
CA VAL A 109 12.88 -2.97 -6.91
C VAL A 109 13.79 -2.86 -5.68
N PRO A 110 14.50 -1.73 -5.47
CA PRO A 110 15.29 -1.54 -4.26
C PRO A 110 14.40 -1.64 -3.01
N VAL A 111 14.70 -2.63 -2.17
CA VAL A 111 14.00 -2.88 -0.91
C VAL A 111 15.01 -2.85 0.21
N ARG A 112 14.72 -2.09 1.27
CA ARG A 112 15.50 -2.13 2.51
C ARG A 112 14.62 -2.53 3.70
N PRO A 113 15.14 -3.29 4.67
CA PRO A 113 14.48 -3.47 5.95
C PRO A 113 14.28 -2.14 6.67
N PHE A 114 13.15 -2.01 7.38
CA PHE A 114 12.83 -0.87 8.23
C PHE A 114 12.16 -1.34 9.53
N PRO A 115 12.93 -2.00 10.43
CA PRO A 115 12.39 -2.58 11.65
C PRO A 115 11.94 -1.52 12.66
N ASP A 116 12.60 -0.36 12.68
CA ASP A 116 12.42 0.73 13.65
C ASP A 116 11.23 1.65 13.34
N ARG A 117 10.31 1.20 12.48
CA ARG A 117 9.11 1.95 12.12
C ARG A 117 8.25 2.21 13.37
N GLU A 118 8.19 3.46 13.81
CA GLU A 118 7.34 3.88 14.93
C GLU A 118 5.84 3.84 14.58
N GLY A 119 5.47 4.34 13.39
CA GLY A 119 4.07 4.41 12.96
C GLY A 119 3.60 3.21 12.15
N GLY A 120 2.61 2.44 12.63
CA GLY A 120 2.01 1.30 11.91
C GLY A 120 2.25 -0.06 12.57
N ARG A 121 3.21 -0.18 13.49
CA ARG A 121 3.29 -1.31 14.43
C ARG A 121 2.16 -1.17 15.46
N GLY A 122 1.47 -2.28 15.75
CA GLY A 122 0.26 -2.27 16.61
C GLY A 122 -0.98 -1.63 15.95
N GLY A 123 -0.90 -1.25 14.67
CA GLY A 123 -2.02 -0.74 13.89
C GLY A 123 -2.84 -1.84 13.22
N TYR A 124 -3.42 -1.55 12.06
CA TYR A 124 -4.28 -2.49 11.32
C TYR A 124 -3.53 -3.40 10.32
N TYR A 125 -2.23 -3.19 10.10
CA TYR A 125 -1.43 -4.01 9.21
C TYR A 125 -1.07 -5.37 9.83
N GLU A 126 -0.93 -6.38 8.98
CA GLU A 126 -0.48 -7.74 9.33
C GLU A 126 0.59 -8.24 8.35
N GLY A 127 1.37 -9.25 8.72
CA GLY A 127 2.36 -9.86 7.84
C GLY A 127 3.54 -8.94 7.52
N LEU A 128 3.38 -8.07 6.51
CA LEU A 128 4.33 -7.02 6.15
C LEU A 128 3.61 -5.72 5.77
N CYS A 129 4.25 -4.59 6.06
CA CYS A 129 3.86 -3.28 5.55
C CYS A 129 5.10 -2.49 5.13
N PHE A 130 4.92 -1.46 4.32
CA PHE A 130 6.03 -0.75 3.70
C PHE A 130 5.74 0.72 3.49
N LYS A 131 6.80 1.50 3.31
CA LYS A 131 6.80 2.89 2.83
C LYS A 131 7.46 2.94 1.46
N VAL A 132 7.01 3.86 0.61
CA VAL A 132 7.59 4.15 -0.70
C VAL A 132 8.30 5.49 -0.62
N TYR A 133 9.58 5.49 -1.01
CA TYR A 133 10.41 6.67 -1.11
C TYR A 133 10.82 6.90 -2.56
N ALA A 134 10.80 8.15 -3.01
CA ALA A 134 11.27 8.53 -4.33
C ALA A 134 12.04 9.86 -4.29
N SER A 135 12.99 10.01 -5.21
CA SER A 135 13.73 11.26 -5.43
C SER A 135 13.59 11.71 -6.88
N PHE A 136 13.39 13.00 -7.08
CA PHE A 136 13.29 13.69 -8.37
C PHE A 136 14.43 14.71 -8.53
N GLY A 137 15.65 14.33 -8.13
CA GLY A 137 16.84 15.20 -8.16
C GLY A 137 17.24 15.79 -6.81
N GLY A 138 16.47 15.51 -5.74
CA GLY A 138 16.77 15.87 -4.36
C GLY A 138 16.99 14.66 -3.45
N GLU A 139 16.76 14.83 -2.14
CA GLU A 139 16.75 13.70 -1.20
C GLU A 139 15.55 12.77 -1.42
N LEU A 140 15.66 11.52 -0.95
CA LEU A 140 14.54 10.58 -0.95
C LEU A 140 13.42 11.12 -0.04
N ALA A 141 12.23 11.29 -0.61
CA ALA A 141 11.04 11.73 0.12
C ALA A 141 10.02 10.60 0.21
N GLU A 142 9.32 10.48 1.34
CA GLU A 142 8.16 9.59 1.44
C GLU A 142 7.05 10.08 0.50
N VAL A 143 6.57 9.18 -0.35
CA VAL A 143 5.55 9.45 -1.38
C VAL A 143 4.35 8.51 -1.29
N GLY A 144 4.44 7.44 -0.50
CA GLY A 144 3.34 6.50 -0.32
C GLY A 144 3.65 5.37 0.64
N ASP A 145 2.70 4.45 0.77
CA ASP A 145 2.80 3.30 1.64
C ASP A 145 1.83 2.18 1.27
N GLY A 146 1.91 1.06 1.98
CA GLY A 146 0.99 -0.07 1.83
C GLY A 146 1.28 -1.20 2.80
N GLY A 147 0.50 -2.27 2.69
CA GLY A 147 0.67 -3.48 3.49
C GLY A 147 -0.56 -4.37 3.48
N PHE A 148 -0.40 -5.58 4.04
CA PHE A 148 -1.52 -6.52 4.16
C PHE A 148 -2.44 -6.12 5.30
N THR A 149 -3.75 -6.29 5.10
CA THR A 149 -4.75 -5.97 6.12
C THR A 149 -5.77 -7.10 6.24
N PRO A 150 -6.38 -7.29 7.44
CA PRO A 150 -7.36 -8.35 7.65
C PRO A 150 -8.77 -7.99 7.13
N TRP A 151 -8.94 -6.88 6.40
CA TRP A 151 -10.27 -6.29 6.18
C TRP A 151 -11.21 -7.22 5.43
N THR A 152 -10.79 -7.85 4.33
CA THR A 152 -11.64 -8.81 3.61
C THR A 152 -11.98 -10.04 4.44
N ARG A 153 -11.04 -10.54 5.27
CA ARG A 153 -11.33 -11.63 6.22
C ARG A 153 -12.43 -11.28 7.19
N LYS A 154 -12.40 -10.05 7.73
CA LYS A 154 -13.39 -9.55 8.67
C LYS A 154 -14.74 -9.28 8.00
N LEU A 155 -14.74 -8.61 6.85
CA LEU A 155 -15.95 -8.25 6.11
C LEU A 155 -16.71 -9.48 5.60
N LEU A 156 -15.99 -10.53 5.19
CA LEU A 156 -16.59 -11.74 4.60
C LEU A 156 -16.73 -12.90 5.58
N GLY A 157 -16.25 -12.77 6.82
CA GLY A 157 -16.27 -13.86 7.80
C GLY A 157 -15.49 -15.09 7.35
N ASN A 158 -14.46 -14.93 6.53
CA ASN A 158 -13.71 -16.03 5.92
C ASN A 158 -12.19 -15.86 6.14
N ALA A 159 -11.62 -16.72 6.98
CA ALA A 159 -10.20 -16.68 7.35
C ALA A 159 -9.21 -16.91 6.18
N LYS A 160 -9.69 -17.47 5.07
CA LYS A 160 -8.89 -17.66 3.85
C LYS A 160 -8.80 -16.41 2.98
N GLU A 161 -9.63 -15.38 3.20
CA GLU A 161 -9.51 -14.17 2.39
C GLU A 161 -8.19 -13.45 2.68
N ARG A 162 -7.71 -12.69 1.70
CA ARG A 162 -6.49 -11.89 1.79
C ARG A 162 -6.72 -10.55 1.13
N LEU A 163 -6.02 -9.53 1.62
CA LEU A 163 -6.07 -8.18 1.07
C LEU A 163 -4.70 -7.52 1.22
N LEU A 164 -4.20 -6.97 0.10
CA LEU A 164 -3.09 -6.04 0.08
C LEU A 164 -3.59 -4.66 -0.35
N THR A 165 -3.16 -3.63 0.36
CA THR A 165 -3.47 -2.24 0.03
C THR A 165 -2.19 -1.46 -0.24
N SER A 166 -2.26 -0.43 -1.08
CA SER A 166 -1.17 0.52 -1.30
C SER A 166 -1.68 1.86 -1.81
N ALA A 167 -0.94 2.92 -1.55
CA ALA A 167 -1.27 4.27 -2.00
C ALA A 167 -0.04 5.11 -2.36
N LEU A 168 -0.26 6.11 -3.21
CA LEU A 168 0.69 7.21 -3.49
C LEU A 168 -0.02 8.54 -3.29
N GLY A 169 0.67 9.51 -2.69
CA GLY A 169 0.20 10.89 -2.61
C GLY A 169 0.38 11.60 -3.94
N VAL A 170 -0.69 11.83 -4.69
CA VAL A 170 -0.64 12.47 -6.01
C VAL A 170 -0.17 13.92 -5.88
N ASP A 171 -0.81 14.69 -5.00
CA ASP A 171 -0.40 16.09 -4.75
C ASP A 171 1.03 16.13 -4.18
N ARG A 172 1.44 15.14 -3.38
CA ARG A 172 2.81 15.04 -2.85
C ARG A 172 3.83 14.82 -3.96
N LEU A 173 3.59 13.86 -4.86
CA LEU A 173 4.44 13.62 -6.02
C LEU A 173 4.54 14.88 -6.88
N ALA A 174 3.42 15.57 -7.15
CA ALA A 174 3.41 16.80 -7.91
C ALA A 174 4.25 17.94 -7.30
N THR A 175 4.43 17.97 -5.96
CA THR A 175 5.33 18.95 -5.31
C THR A 175 6.83 18.62 -5.42
N LEU A 176 7.16 17.42 -5.89
CA LEU A 176 8.54 16.93 -5.99
C LEU A 176 9.07 16.91 -7.42
N LEU A 177 8.18 16.95 -8.43
CA LEU A 177 8.51 17.10 -9.85
C LEU A 177 9.10 18.48 -10.15
#